data_AF-A0AAE9E309-F1
#
_entry.id   AF-A0AAE9E309-F1
#
_cell.length_a   1.000
_cell.length_b   1.000
_cell.length_c   1.000
_cell.angle_alpha   90.00
_cell.angle_beta   90.00
_cell.angle_gamma   90.00
#
_symmetry.space_group_name_H-M   'P 1'
#
loop_
_entity.id
_entity.type
_entity.pdbx_description
1 polymer ?
#
loop_
_entity_poly.entity_id
_entity_poly.type
_entity_poly.pdbx_seq_one_letter_code
_entity_poly.pdbx_strand_id
1 'polypeptide(L)'
;MQCIILVSAIFVLVFGIPVPSPTRDVWVGPNCHMCEVILNNVRYEYHNNFTGVSVDQLRLSLYQQCDANLNGFTDMERLLIEFVKENCCVDCLRLKHSRAKMRSLLVLFPILVALVWCQKIPNFTVSNAELLALAKKLRQVDVHRARPDQIMLNYQKHTVTRDDSDSAPAKLFSRVDSSLLRKPSYELYLNLMDNFNRQTGVTEPRVSQTEEKAEVGKFLDHVLATKPMQELYNWFKAKGHPIATSPQNFRFWIGQLWFSHYSRALGRPDTSGFEHVFIGEAKNGEISGLHNWLRFYVLENNRTENFDYKGFTVKRFNIMGALKFTWDGLLKRVGSILIGTTPEYDMALYTMCFLSRRGRETCDVELDGCPLQITSFEIMQQNKVYIGSIYPTAGRLTDECRAQNR
;
A
#
# COMPACT_ATOMS: atom_id res chain seq x y z
N MET A 1 29.30 -12.13 2.08
CA MET A 1 30.66 -12.50 1.60
C MET A 1 30.67 -13.28 0.27
N GLN A 2 29.56 -13.92 -0.14
CA GLN A 2 29.50 -14.67 -1.40
C GLN A 2 29.21 -13.84 -2.68
N CYS A 3 28.64 -12.64 -2.59
CA CYS A 3 28.37 -11.80 -3.78
C CYS A 3 29.59 -11.05 -4.35
N ILE A 4 30.62 -10.78 -3.54
CA ILE A 4 31.83 -10.09 -4.00
C ILE A 4 32.70 -11.04 -4.86
N ILE A 5 32.71 -12.33 -4.51
CA ILE A 5 33.46 -13.37 -5.23
C ILE A 5 32.88 -13.59 -6.64
N LEU A 6 31.56 -13.46 -6.82
CA LEU A 6 30.92 -13.66 -8.12
C LEU A 6 31.23 -12.55 -9.14
N VAL A 7 31.27 -11.29 -8.67
CA VAL A 7 31.59 -10.14 -9.54
C VAL A 7 33.07 -10.13 -9.93
N SER A 8 33.96 -10.56 -9.03
CA SER A 8 35.37 -10.79 -9.32
C SER A 8 35.59 -11.98 -10.27
N ALA A 9 34.83 -13.06 -10.13
CA ALA A 9 34.94 -14.24 -10.98
C ALA A 9 34.50 -13.96 -12.42
N ILE A 10 33.44 -13.17 -12.62
CA ILE A 10 32.95 -12.77 -13.96
C ILE A 10 33.98 -11.86 -14.66
N PHE A 11 34.64 -10.96 -13.93
CA PHE A 11 35.65 -10.07 -14.50
C PHE A 11 36.95 -10.82 -14.90
N VAL A 12 37.34 -11.85 -14.14
CA VAL A 12 38.51 -12.70 -14.44
C VAL A 12 38.22 -13.67 -15.58
N LEU A 13 37.02 -14.25 -15.65
CA LEU A 13 36.62 -15.20 -16.69
C LEU A 13 36.42 -14.54 -18.07
N VAL A 14 36.09 -13.25 -18.13
CA VAL A 14 35.83 -12.54 -19.40
C VAL A 14 37.03 -11.70 -19.87
N PHE A 15 37.87 -11.19 -18.97
CA PHE A 15 38.92 -10.22 -19.35
C PHE A 15 40.32 -10.51 -18.79
N GLY A 16 40.52 -11.59 -18.02
CA GLY A 16 41.85 -12.10 -17.65
C GLY A 16 42.73 -11.20 -16.76
N ILE A 17 42.19 -10.18 -16.10
CA ILE A 17 42.98 -9.22 -15.29
C ILE A 17 42.34 -9.03 -13.89
N PRO A 18 43.13 -9.00 -12.77
CA PRO A 18 42.60 -8.80 -11.42
C PRO A 18 42.26 -7.32 -11.17
N VAL A 19 41.10 -7.04 -10.57
CA VAL A 19 40.62 -5.66 -10.32
C VAL A 19 40.86 -5.24 -8.86
N PRO A 20 41.48 -4.08 -8.59
CA PRO A 20 41.64 -3.50 -7.26
C PRO A 20 40.41 -2.68 -6.81
N SER A 21 40.10 -2.66 -5.52
CA SER A 21 38.90 -1.97 -4.97
C SER A 21 39.03 -0.44 -4.95
N PRO A 22 37.96 0.34 -5.25
CA PRO A 22 38.00 1.79 -5.22
C PRO A 22 37.28 2.45 -4.01
N THR A 23 37.75 3.66 -3.67
CA THR A 23 37.10 4.71 -2.86
C THR A 23 37.34 6.07 -3.49
N ARG A 24 36.55 7.13 -3.31
CA ARG A 24 35.16 7.35 -2.88
C ARG A 24 34.93 8.85 -3.12
N ASP A 25 33.98 9.22 -3.94
CA ASP A 25 33.12 10.38 -3.71
C ASP A 25 31.70 9.83 -3.93
N VAL A 26 31.02 9.56 -2.82
CA VAL A 26 29.74 8.86 -2.79
C VAL A 26 28.70 9.83 -2.28
N TRP A 27 27.76 10.15 -3.16
CA TRP A 27 26.59 10.96 -2.90
C TRP A 27 25.83 10.44 -1.67
N VAL A 28 25.62 11.34 -0.70
CA VAL A 28 24.77 11.12 0.47
C VAL A 28 23.41 11.76 0.16
N GLY A 29 22.34 10.97 0.16
CA GLY A 29 20.98 11.47 -0.07
C GLY A 29 19.88 10.39 0.05
N PRO A 30 18.61 10.80 0.25
CA PRO A 30 17.47 9.91 0.55
C PRO A 30 17.08 8.94 -0.58
N ASN A 31 17.66 9.08 -1.78
CA ASN A 31 17.21 8.40 -3.00
C ASN A 31 18.07 7.19 -3.42
N CYS A 32 19.11 6.83 -2.66
CA CYS A 32 20.06 5.78 -3.04
C CYS A 32 19.41 4.38 -3.17
N HIS A 33 18.40 4.10 -2.34
CA HIS A 33 17.64 2.84 -2.39
C HIS A 33 16.74 2.75 -3.64
N MET A 34 16.30 3.90 -4.18
CA MET A 34 15.45 3.96 -5.36
C MET A 34 16.20 3.55 -6.63
N CYS A 35 17.42 4.08 -6.84
CA CYS A 35 18.18 3.70 -8.03
C CYS A 35 18.51 2.18 -7.99
N GLU A 36 18.76 1.59 -6.81
CA GLU A 36 18.98 0.14 -6.64
C GLU A 36 17.75 -0.69 -7.03
N VAL A 37 16.56 -0.27 -6.60
CA VAL A 37 15.28 -0.89 -6.96
C VAL A 37 15.03 -0.83 -8.47
N ILE A 38 15.22 0.35 -9.09
CA ILE A 38 15.07 0.56 -10.52
C ILE A 38 15.99 -0.40 -11.29
N LEU A 39 17.26 -0.50 -10.89
CA LEU A 39 18.23 -1.41 -11.50
C LEU A 39 17.87 -2.89 -11.34
N ASN A 40 17.36 -3.29 -10.18
CA ASN A 40 16.96 -4.68 -9.94
C ASN A 40 15.71 -5.08 -10.73
N ASN A 41 14.76 -4.17 -10.90
CA ASN A 41 13.59 -4.41 -11.74
C ASN A 41 13.97 -4.58 -13.21
N VAL A 42 14.87 -3.75 -13.72
CA VAL A 42 15.41 -3.91 -15.09
C VAL A 42 16.18 -5.23 -15.23
N ARG A 43 16.98 -5.63 -14.24
CA ARG A 43 17.64 -6.95 -14.25
C ARG A 43 16.65 -8.10 -14.30
N TYR A 44 15.55 -8.00 -13.56
CA TYR A 44 14.51 -9.00 -13.56
C TYR A 44 13.78 -9.09 -14.91
N GLU A 45 13.46 -7.94 -15.51
CA GLU A 45 12.84 -7.81 -16.83
C GLU A 45 13.64 -8.57 -17.92
N TYR A 46 14.96 -8.46 -17.88
CA TYR A 46 15.85 -9.15 -18.81
C TYR A 46 16.35 -10.51 -18.31
N HIS A 47 15.80 -11.06 -17.23
CA HIS A 47 16.23 -12.35 -16.65
C HIS A 47 17.74 -12.43 -16.34
N ASN A 48 18.36 -11.31 -15.96
CA ASN A 48 19.82 -11.13 -15.84
C ASN A 48 20.62 -11.44 -17.13
N ASN A 49 19.95 -11.54 -18.27
CA ASN A 49 20.53 -11.81 -19.57
C ASN A 49 20.33 -10.62 -20.52
N PHE A 50 21.42 -9.87 -20.72
CA PHE A 50 21.41 -8.67 -21.58
C PHE A 50 21.95 -8.94 -22.98
N THR A 51 22.12 -10.20 -23.38
CA THR A 51 22.58 -10.54 -24.73
C THR A 51 21.55 -10.09 -25.77
N GLY A 52 21.96 -9.23 -26.69
CA GLY A 52 21.09 -8.68 -27.74
C GLY A 52 20.24 -7.49 -27.32
N VAL A 53 20.35 -7.01 -26.08
CA VAL A 53 19.63 -5.82 -25.60
C VAL A 53 20.42 -4.56 -25.96
N SER A 54 19.80 -3.63 -26.68
CA SER A 54 20.43 -2.37 -27.06
C SER A 54 20.49 -1.39 -25.89
N VAL A 55 21.40 -0.41 -25.97
CA VAL A 55 21.51 0.65 -24.96
C VAL A 55 20.23 1.47 -24.85
N ASP A 56 19.54 1.70 -25.96
CA ASP A 56 18.28 2.45 -25.98
C ASP A 56 17.13 1.66 -25.34
N GLN A 57 17.11 0.34 -25.51
CA GLN A 57 16.14 -0.55 -24.85
C GLN A 57 16.35 -0.56 -23.33
N LEU A 58 17.59 -0.72 -22.88
CA LEU A 58 17.97 -0.63 -21.46
C LEU A 58 17.61 0.74 -20.86
N ARG A 59 17.85 1.81 -21.62
CA ARG A 59 17.53 3.17 -21.19
C ARG A 59 16.02 3.39 -21.08
N LEU A 60 15.24 2.87 -22.02
CA LEU A 60 13.78 2.92 -21.98
C LEU A 60 13.23 2.15 -20.77
N SER A 61 13.70 0.92 -20.53
CA SER A 61 13.32 0.12 -19.36
C SER A 61 13.70 0.82 -18.05
N LEU A 62 14.89 1.42 -17.96
CA LEU A 62 15.28 2.22 -16.78
C LEU A 62 14.37 3.43 -16.57
N TYR A 63 13.97 4.13 -17.63
CA TYR A 63 13.02 5.25 -17.52
C TYR A 63 11.63 4.79 -17.11
N GLN A 64 11.13 3.69 -17.66
CA GLN A 64 9.85 3.10 -17.27
C GLN A 64 9.85 2.66 -15.80
N GLN A 65 10.93 2.01 -15.34
CA GLN A 65 11.09 1.64 -13.93
C GLN A 65 11.27 2.86 -13.03
N CYS A 66 11.96 3.90 -13.50
CA CYS A 66 12.11 5.17 -12.79
C CYS A 66 10.76 5.86 -12.63
N ASP A 67 9.95 5.93 -13.68
CA ASP A 67 8.59 6.42 -13.62
C ASP A 67 7.75 5.55 -12.67
N ALA A 68 7.67 4.24 -12.89
CA ALA A 68 6.90 3.32 -12.05
C ALA A 68 7.22 3.42 -10.54
N ASN A 69 8.50 3.59 -10.18
CA ASN A 69 8.93 3.67 -8.77
C ASN A 69 8.91 5.10 -8.19
N LEU A 70 8.85 6.15 -9.02
CA LEU A 70 8.72 7.55 -8.58
C LEU A 70 7.31 8.12 -8.79
N ASN A 71 6.34 7.29 -9.20
CA ASN A 71 5.02 7.78 -9.56
C ASN A 71 4.24 8.29 -8.34
N GLY A 72 4.02 9.60 -8.34
CA GLY A 72 3.34 10.33 -7.28
C GLY A 72 3.68 11.83 -7.25
N PHE A 73 4.84 12.23 -7.75
CA PHE A 73 5.23 13.64 -7.79
C PHE A 73 4.44 14.41 -8.86
N THR A 74 3.88 15.58 -8.50
CA THR A 74 3.06 16.42 -9.40
C THR A 74 3.93 17.25 -10.35
N ASP A 75 3.33 17.89 -11.36
CA ASP A 75 4.04 18.71 -12.37
C ASP A 75 4.88 19.87 -11.79
N MET A 76 4.63 20.32 -10.54
CA MET A 76 5.53 21.28 -9.85
C MET A 76 6.87 20.68 -9.42
N GLU A 77 7.01 19.35 -9.46
CA GLU A 77 8.22 18.62 -9.10
C GLU A 77 8.99 18.14 -10.33
N ARG A 78 8.61 18.60 -11.53
CA ARG A 78 9.23 18.26 -12.82
C ARG A 78 10.74 18.56 -12.84
N LEU A 79 11.19 19.63 -12.17
CA LEU A 79 12.62 19.95 -12.00
C LEU A 79 13.35 18.94 -11.10
N LEU A 80 12.69 18.40 -10.07
CA LEU A 80 13.27 17.39 -9.19
C LEU A 80 13.29 16.01 -9.87
N ILE A 81 12.25 15.70 -10.65
CA ILE A 81 12.16 14.48 -11.47
C ILE A 81 13.17 14.55 -12.61
N GLU A 82 13.33 15.67 -13.29
CA GLU A 82 14.40 15.87 -14.30
C GLU A 82 15.77 15.79 -13.64
N PHE A 83 15.98 16.40 -12.47
CA PHE A 83 17.23 16.26 -11.71
C PHE A 83 17.51 14.81 -11.29
N VAL A 84 16.51 14.03 -10.89
CA VAL A 84 16.68 12.59 -10.55
C VAL A 84 16.81 11.74 -11.81
N LYS A 85 16.10 12.03 -12.89
CA LYS A 85 16.25 11.35 -14.19
C LYS A 85 17.60 11.65 -14.83
N GLU A 86 18.13 12.85 -14.70
CA GLU A 86 19.48 13.22 -15.13
C GLU A 86 20.54 12.63 -14.21
N ASN A 87 20.37 12.65 -12.88
CA ASN A 87 21.44 12.19 -11.97
C ASN A 87 21.37 10.69 -11.59
N CYS A 88 20.21 10.08 -11.26
CA CYS A 88 20.14 8.61 -11.03
C CYS A 88 20.41 7.82 -12.33
N CYS A 89 19.80 8.20 -13.46
CA CYS A 89 19.89 7.38 -14.68
C CYS A 89 21.20 7.59 -15.44
N VAL A 90 21.77 8.80 -15.47
CA VAL A 90 23.08 9.05 -16.12
C VAL A 90 24.24 8.54 -15.26
N ASP A 91 24.16 8.60 -13.92
CA ASP A 91 25.23 8.04 -13.08
C ASP A 91 25.20 6.50 -13.02
N CYS A 92 24.03 5.85 -13.19
CA CYS A 92 23.97 4.41 -13.47
C CYS A 92 24.68 4.05 -14.79
N LEU A 93 24.65 4.93 -15.79
CA LEU A 93 25.36 4.77 -17.06
C LEU A 93 26.85 5.14 -16.96
N ARG A 94 27.26 6.07 -16.09
CA ARG A 94 28.66 6.52 -15.90
C ARG A 94 29.57 5.55 -15.15
N LEU A 95 29.04 4.49 -14.52
CA LEU A 95 29.85 3.37 -14.01
C LEU A 95 30.71 2.68 -15.09
N LYS A 96 30.48 3.00 -16.37
CA LYS A 96 31.26 2.53 -17.52
C LYS A 96 32.48 3.41 -17.86
N HIS A 97 32.60 4.63 -17.33
CA HIS A 97 33.63 5.59 -17.72
C HIS A 97 34.23 6.37 -16.54
N SER A 98 35.16 5.75 -15.82
CA SER A 98 36.15 6.50 -15.03
C SER A 98 37.50 5.78 -15.10
N ARG A 99 38.30 6.19 -16.09
CA ARG A 99 39.76 5.99 -16.08
C ARG A 99 40.38 7.15 -15.30
N ALA A 100 41.33 6.80 -14.43
CA ALA A 100 42.44 7.63 -13.95
C ALA A 100 42.15 8.69 -12.86
N LYS A 101 42.46 8.40 -11.58
CA LYS A 101 43.76 8.68 -10.94
C LYS A 101 43.71 8.31 -9.46
N MET A 102 44.79 7.66 -9.03
CA MET A 102 45.03 7.01 -7.75
C MET A 102 45.78 7.96 -6.81
N ARG A 103 45.32 8.16 -5.57
CA ARG A 103 46.14 8.42 -4.36
C ARG A 103 45.25 8.64 -3.12
N SER A 104 45.60 7.94 -2.03
CA SER A 104 45.15 8.07 -0.64
C SER A 104 44.29 6.92 -0.08
N LEU A 105 44.95 5.77 0.12
CA LEU A 105 44.54 4.73 1.07
C LEU A 105 45.00 5.15 2.48
N LEU A 106 44.08 5.32 3.46
CA LEU A 106 44.35 5.05 4.89
C LEU A 106 43.14 5.19 5.85
N VAL A 107 41.90 5.42 5.38
CA VAL A 107 40.75 5.66 6.29
C VAL A 107 39.64 4.57 6.23
N LEU A 108 39.91 3.41 5.64
CA LEU A 108 38.83 2.48 5.22
C LEU A 108 38.42 1.35 6.18
N PHE A 109 38.99 1.25 7.37
CA PHE A 109 38.66 0.12 8.25
C PHE A 109 37.35 0.27 9.08
N PRO A 110 36.83 1.47 9.45
CA PRO A 110 35.55 1.56 10.16
C PRO A 110 34.31 1.56 9.25
N ILE A 111 34.45 1.68 7.93
CA ILE A 111 33.33 1.96 7.00
C ILE A 111 32.63 0.68 6.49
N LEU A 112 33.26 -0.49 6.63
CA LEU A 112 32.69 -1.77 6.19
C LEU A 112 31.52 -2.28 7.07
N VAL A 113 31.27 -1.66 8.22
CA VAL A 113 30.15 -2.01 9.11
C VAL A 113 28.85 -1.26 8.74
N ALA A 114 28.91 -0.22 7.89
CA ALA A 114 27.73 0.57 7.51
C ALA A 114 27.05 0.14 6.19
N LEU A 115 27.54 -0.93 5.53
CA LEU A 115 27.17 -1.31 4.16
C LEU A 115 25.99 -2.31 4.03
N VAL A 116 25.16 -2.49 5.06
CA VAL A 116 23.91 -3.26 4.96
C VAL A 116 22.80 -2.58 5.76
N TRP A 117 22.32 -1.44 5.28
CA TRP A 117 20.95 -1.00 5.60
C TRP A 117 20.19 -0.93 4.29
N CYS A 118 19.82 -2.10 3.77
CA CYS A 118 18.59 -2.23 3.00
C CYS A 118 17.52 -1.56 3.86
N GLN A 119 16.85 -0.49 3.38
CA GLN A 119 15.76 0.13 4.14
C GLN A 119 14.55 -0.82 4.15
N LYS A 120 14.70 -1.91 4.91
CA LYS A 120 13.57 -2.63 5.45
C LYS A 120 12.87 -1.64 6.37
N ILE A 121 11.57 -1.49 6.19
CA ILE A 121 10.76 -0.82 7.21
C ILE A 121 11.02 -1.56 8.51
N PRO A 122 11.69 -0.93 9.49
CA PRO A 122 12.17 -1.64 10.67
C PRO A 122 10.98 -2.16 11.47
N ASN A 123 11.21 -3.20 12.27
CA ASN A 123 10.23 -3.56 13.28
C ASN A 123 10.00 -2.35 14.18
N PHE A 124 8.74 -1.94 14.29
CA PHE A 124 8.36 -0.74 15.01
C PHE A 124 7.52 -1.12 16.23
N THR A 125 8.19 -1.20 17.37
CA THR A 125 7.57 -1.60 18.63
C THR A 125 6.96 -0.39 19.33
N VAL A 126 5.67 -0.49 19.63
CA VAL A 126 4.85 0.55 20.28
C VAL A 126 3.90 -0.13 21.25
N SER A 127 3.56 0.51 22.37
CA SER A 127 2.62 -0.06 23.34
C SER A 127 1.16 -0.04 22.84
N ASN A 128 0.34 -0.98 23.33
CA ASN A 128 -1.10 -1.02 22.97
C ASN A 128 -1.84 0.26 23.40
N ALA A 129 -1.43 0.87 24.52
CA ALA A 129 -2.02 2.13 24.99
C ALA A 129 -1.78 3.29 24.00
N GLU A 130 -0.61 3.35 23.38
CA GLU A 130 -0.30 4.36 22.37
C GLU A 130 -1.05 4.14 21.06
N LEU A 131 -1.19 2.88 20.63
CA LEU A 131 -1.99 2.53 19.45
C LEU A 131 -3.45 2.90 19.66
N LEU A 132 -4.00 2.58 20.83
CA LEU A 132 -5.36 2.95 21.20
C LEU A 132 -5.54 4.47 21.25
N ALA A 133 -4.60 5.19 21.85
CA ALA A 133 -4.65 6.65 21.93
C ALA A 133 -4.61 7.31 20.54
N LEU A 134 -3.74 6.85 19.64
CA LEU A 134 -3.68 7.35 18.28
C LEU A 134 -4.95 6.98 17.50
N ALA A 135 -5.46 5.74 17.60
CA ALA A 135 -6.70 5.34 16.92
C ALA A 135 -7.89 6.22 17.33
N LYS A 136 -8.04 6.53 18.63
CA LYS A 136 -9.05 7.48 19.13
C LYS A 136 -8.85 8.88 18.56
N LYS A 137 -7.59 9.36 18.52
CA LYS A 137 -7.26 10.67 17.96
C LYS A 137 -7.60 10.75 16.47
N LEU A 138 -7.21 9.74 15.68
CA LEU A 138 -7.53 9.62 14.25
C LEU A 138 -9.05 9.71 14.03
N ARG A 139 -9.83 9.00 14.87
CA ARG A 139 -11.29 9.02 14.78
C ARG A 139 -11.87 10.40 15.09
N GLN A 140 -11.35 11.07 16.12
CA GLN A 140 -11.81 12.41 16.47
C GLN A 140 -11.60 13.40 15.33
N VAL A 141 -10.46 13.33 14.63
CA VAL A 141 -10.10 14.25 13.54
C VAL A 141 -10.62 13.83 12.16
N ASP A 142 -11.29 12.69 12.04
CA ASP A 142 -11.97 12.22 10.83
C ASP A 142 -13.27 13.02 10.57
N VAL A 143 -13.15 14.33 10.35
CA VAL A 143 -14.28 15.27 10.31
C VAL A 143 -15.19 15.11 9.09
N HIS A 144 -14.72 14.44 8.03
CA HIS A 144 -15.49 14.22 6.80
C HIS A 144 -16.27 12.90 6.79
N ARG A 145 -16.19 12.10 7.86
CA ARG A 145 -16.95 10.87 8.06
C ARG A 145 -18.46 11.03 7.87
N ALA A 146 -19.13 9.91 7.70
CA ALA A 146 -20.58 9.86 7.75
C ALA A 146 -21.08 10.24 9.14
N ARG A 147 -22.06 11.15 9.19
CA ARG A 147 -22.84 11.37 10.41
C ARG A 147 -23.79 10.20 10.64
N PRO A 148 -24.24 9.96 11.90
CA PRO A 148 -25.10 8.83 12.23
C PRO A 148 -26.38 8.70 11.39
N ASP A 149 -26.95 9.81 10.91
CA ASP A 149 -28.17 9.88 10.11
C ASP A 149 -27.96 9.68 8.59
N GLN A 150 -26.71 9.72 8.13
CA GLN A 150 -26.39 9.69 6.70
C GLN A 150 -26.27 8.27 6.13
N ILE A 151 -26.18 7.26 6.99
CA ILE A 151 -26.15 5.85 6.58
C ILE A 151 -27.24 5.10 7.34
N MET A 152 -28.14 4.44 6.60
CA MET A 152 -29.10 3.49 7.15
C MET A 152 -28.77 2.09 6.66
N LEU A 153 -28.65 1.17 7.62
CA LEU A 153 -28.33 -0.23 7.35
C LEU A 153 -29.55 -1.12 7.59
N ASN A 154 -29.70 -2.13 6.75
CA ASN A 154 -30.63 -3.23 6.90
C ASN A 154 -29.85 -4.55 7.01
N TYR A 155 -29.39 -4.85 8.23
CA TYR A 155 -28.61 -6.06 8.49
C TYR A 155 -29.36 -7.37 8.21
N GLN A 156 -30.69 -7.38 8.24
CA GLN A 156 -31.50 -8.58 8.02
C GLN A 156 -31.15 -9.71 8.99
N LYS A 157 -30.91 -10.94 8.54
CA LYS A 157 -30.70 -12.09 9.42
C LYS A 157 -29.21 -12.43 9.61
N HIS A 158 -28.94 -13.01 10.77
CA HIS A 158 -27.65 -13.60 11.08
C HIS A 158 -27.42 -14.87 10.23
N THR A 159 -26.19 -15.07 9.78
CA THR A 159 -25.77 -16.26 9.01
C THR A 159 -24.46 -16.84 9.58
N VAL A 160 -24.06 -18.04 9.13
CA VAL A 160 -22.84 -18.74 9.58
C VAL A 160 -21.98 -19.17 8.39
N THR A 161 -20.68 -19.37 8.58
CA THR A 161 -19.72 -19.60 7.48
C THR A 161 -20.01 -20.82 6.60
N ARG A 162 -20.63 -21.85 7.16
CA ARG A 162 -20.93 -23.14 6.48
C ARG A 162 -22.29 -23.20 5.79
N ASP A 163 -23.12 -22.20 5.99
CA ASP A 163 -24.45 -22.12 5.38
C ASP A 163 -24.36 -21.29 4.11
N ASP A 164 -24.73 -21.86 2.96
CA ASP A 164 -24.72 -21.14 1.69
C ASP A 164 -26.11 -20.53 1.37
N SER A 165 -27.07 -20.60 2.30
CA SER A 165 -28.38 -19.99 2.15
C SER A 165 -28.33 -18.45 2.16
N ASP A 166 -29.25 -17.85 1.43
CA ASP A 166 -29.44 -16.41 1.45
C ASP A 166 -30.24 -15.98 2.69
N SER A 167 -29.56 -15.33 3.64
CA SER A 167 -30.18 -14.79 4.87
C SER A 167 -30.55 -13.30 4.75
N ALA A 168 -30.34 -12.69 3.59
CA ALA A 168 -30.50 -11.26 3.38
C ALA A 168 -30.97 -10.92 1.94
N PRO A 169 -32.24 -11.18 1.60
CA PRO A 169 -32.77 -10.93 0.24
C PRO A 169 -32.80 -9.45 -0.20
N ALA A 170 -32.55 -8.51 0.71
CA ALA A 170 -32.46 -7.08 0.41
C ALA A 170 -31.02 -6.56 0.57
N LYS A 171 -30.81 -5.31 0.14
CA LYS A 171 -29.55 -4.60 0.33
C LYS A 171 -29.23 -4.36 1.80
N LEU A 172 -27.95 -4.43 2.17
CA LEU A 172 -27.43 -3.96 3.45
C LEU A 172 -27.55 -2.44 3.57
N PHE A 173 -27.13 -1.68 2.56
CA PHE A 173 -27.23 -0.22 2.59
C PHE A 173 -28.59 0.21 2.06
N SER A 174 -29.56 0.34 2.95
CA SER A 174 -30.92 0.77 2.58
C SER A 174 -30.96 2.25 2.20
N ARG A 175 -30.11 3.09 2.79
CA ARG A 175 -29.93 4.49 2.41
C ARG A 175 -28.51 4.96 2.68
N VAL A 176 -27.92 5.67 1.72
CA VAL A 176 -26.74 6.51 1.92
C VAL A 176 -27.07 7.91 1.42
N ASP A 177 -26.84 8.92 2.24
CA ASP A 177 -27.02 10.32 1.86
C ASP A 177 -26.02 10.69 0.76
N SER A 178 -26.53 11.05 -0.42
CA SER A 178 -25.72 11.45 -1.58
C SER A 178 -24.76 12.61 -1.31
N SER A 179 -25.01 13.44 -0.28
CA SER A 179 -24.10 14.52 0.10
C SER A 179 -22.75 14.01 0.61
N LEU A 180 -22.68 12.77 1.12
CA LEU A 180 -21.40 12.12 1.45
C LEU A 180 -20.57 11.86 0.20
N LEU A 181 -21.22 11.39 -0.87
CA LEU A 181 -20.56 11.00 -2.10
C LEU A 181 -19.96 12.20 -2.85
N ARG A 182 -20.42 13.42 -2.54
CA ARG A 182 -19.91 14.68 -3.09
C ARG A 182 -18.77 15.30 -2.26
N LYS A 183 -18.35 14.64 -1.18
CA LYS A 183 -17.20 15.11 -0.40
C LYS A 183 -15.92 14.75 -1.17
N PRO A 184 -14.90 15.64 -1.18
CA PRO A 184 -13.69 15.43 -1.98
C PRO A 184 -13.02 14.06 -1.81
N SER A 185 -12.85 13.58 -0.57
CA SER A 185 -12.23 12.27 -0.32
C SER A 185 -13.01 11.10 -0.93
N TYR A 186 -14.35 11.20 -0.91
CA TYR A 186 -15.23 10.16 -1.44
C TYR A 186 -15.22 10.19 -2.96
N GLU A 187 -15.34 11.37 -3.58
CA GLU A 187 -15.28 11.53 -5.03
C GLU A 187 -13.96 11.01 -5.60
N LEU A 188 -12.82 11.42 -5.01
CA LEU A 188 -11.51 10.96 -5.45
C LEU A 188 -11.35 9.45 -5.32
N TYR A 189 -11.89 8.86 -4.26
CA TYR A 189 -11.86 7.40 -4.10
C TYR A 189 -12.81 6.68 -5.08
N LEU A 190 -14.00 7.23 -5.34
CA LEU A 190 -14.92 6.68 -6.35
C LEU A 190 -14.28 6.68 -7.74
N ASN A 191 -13.54 7.74 -8.09
CA ASN A 191 -12.83 7.82 -9.36
C ASN A 191 -11.74 6.75 -9.50
N LEU A 192 -11.10 6.33 -8.40
CA LEU A 192 -10.09 5.26 -8.48
C LEU A 192 -10.69 3.88 -8.83
N MET A 193 -12.00 3.69 -8.70
CA MET A 193 -12.59 2.36 -8.72
C MET A 193 -12.59 1.67 -10.10
N ASP A 194 -12.55 2.44 -11.19
CA ASP A 194 -12.53 1.91 -12.56
C ASP A 194 -11.12 1.58 -13.06
N ASN A 195 -10.07 2.01 -12.34
CA ASN A 195 -8.67 1.66 -12.63
C ASN A 195 -8.36 0.17 -12.48
N PHE A 196 -9.11 -0.55 -11.66
CA PHE A 196 -8.75 -1.89 -11.19
C PHE A 196 -9.59 -3.00 -11.83
N ASN A 197 -8.96 -4.15 -12.04
CA ASN A 197 -9.63 -5.35 -12.53
C ASN A 197 -10.12 -6.22 -11.36
N ARG A 198 -11.31 -6.80 -11.48
CA ARG A 198 -11.78 -7.78 -10.50
C ARG A 198 -10.91 -9.04 -10.47
N GLN A 199 -10.44 -9.53 -11.62
CA GLN A 199 -9.72 -10.79 -11.71
C GLN A 199 -8.21 -10.58 -11.54
N THR A 200 -7.63 -11.27 -10.56
CA THR A 200 -6.16 -11.34 -10.40
C THR A 200 -5.50 -12.01 -11.62
N GLY A 201 -4.25 -11.65 -11.89
CA GLY A 201 -3.46 -12.18 -13.01
C GLY A 201 -3.71 -11.51 -14.37
N VAL A 202 -4.65 -10.56 -14.44
CA VAL A 202 -4.87 -9.70 -15.61
C VAL A 202 -3.97 -8.47 -15.51
N THR A 203 -3.42 -8.01 -16.63
CA THR A 203 -2.60 -6.79 -16.63
C THR A 203 -3.45 -5.58 -16.25
N GLU A 204 -3.01 -4.86 -15.22
CA GLU A 204 -3.56 -3.60 -14.75
C GLU A 204 -2.69 -2.41 -15.20
N PRO A 205 -3.21 -1.17 -15.20
CA PRO A 205 -4.60 -0.75 -14.92
C PRO A 205 -5.58 -0.98 -16.09
N ARG A 206 -6.88 -0.86 -15.83
CA ARG A 206 -7.96 -0.83 -16.86
C ARG A 206 -7.97 0.46 -17.69
N VAL A 207 -7.49 1.54 -17.10
CA VAL A 207 -7.33 2.84 -17.74
C VAL A 207 -5.92 2.97 -18.32
N SER A 208 -5.58 4.12 -18.90
CA SER A 208 -4.19 4.38 -19.28
C SER A 208 -3.30 4.55 -18.04
N GLN A 209 -2.03 4.14 -18.10
CA GLN A 209 -1.09 4.34 -16.98
C GLN A 209 -0.95 5.83 -16.58
N THR A 210 -1.12 6.74 -17.53
CA THR A 210 -1.10 8.19 -17.26
C THR A 210 -2.31 8.64 -16.45
N GLU A 211 -3.48 8.09 -16.76
CA GLU A 211 -4.74 8.37 -16.06
C GLU A 211 -4.71 7.82 -14.64
N GLU A 212 -4.39 6.54 -14.47
CA GLU A 212 -4.22 5.92 -13.14
C GLU A 212 -3.25 6.75 -12.28
N LYS A 213 -2.08 7.11 -12.84
CA LYS A 213 -1.08 7.93 -12.15
C LYS A 213 -1.65 9.28 -11.70
N ALA A 214 -2.40 9.94 -12.57
CA ALA A 214 -2.99 11.25 -12.26
C ALA A 214 -4.05 11.14 -11.15
N GLU A 215 -4.87 10.10 -11.16
CA GLU A 215 -5.91 9.88 -10.17
C GLU A 215 -5.35 9.45 -8.82
N VAL A 216 -4.43 8.48 -8.81
CA VAL A 216 -3.72 8.05 -7.60
C VAL A 216 -2.95 9.22 -7.00
N GLY A 217 -2.29 10.04 -7.83
CA GLY A 217 -1.60 11.26 -7.40
C GLY A 217 -2.55 12.24 -6.69
N LYS A 218 -3.67 12.58 -7.33
CA LYS A 218 -4.68 13.48 -6.76
C LYS A 218 -5.27 12.94 -5.45
N PHE A 219 -5.58 11.65 -5.40
CA PHE A 219 -6.10 11.01 -4.20
C PHE A 219 -5.08 11.02 -3.06
N LEU A 220 -3.84 10.63 -3.33
CA LEU A 220 -2.77 10.66 -2.32
C LEU A 220 -2.50 12.06 -1.79
N ASP A 221 -2.40 13.06 -2.66
CA ASP A 221 -2.18 14.45 -2.24
C ASP A 221 -3.31 14.94 -1.34
N HIS A 222 -4.56 14.62 -1.69
CA HIS A 222 -5.72 14.96 -0.88
C HIS A 222 -5.69 14.26 0.48
N VAL A 223 -5.54 12.94 0.50
CA VAL A 223 -5.55 12.12 1.71
C VAL A 223 -4.44 12.56 2.66
N LEU A 224 -3.22 12.78 2.17
CA LEU A 224 -2.08 13.20 2.99
C LEU A 224 -2.25 14.61 3.57
N ALA A 225 -3.03 15.48 2.93
CA ALA A 225 -3.36 16.81 3.44
C ALA A 225 -4.45 16.79 4.53
N THR A 226 -5.15 15.67 4.74
CA THR A 226 -6.20 15.56 5.75
C THR A 226 -5.65 15.45 7.18
N LYS A 227 -6.47 15.81 8.17
CA LYS A 227 -6.07 15.75 9.59
C LYS A 227 -5.72 14.33 10.06
N PRO A 228 -6.45 13.25 9.73
CA PRO A 228 -6.05 11.89 10.12
C PRO A 228 -4.62 11.55 9.65
N MET A 229 -4.27 11.94 8.42
CA MET A 229 -2.95 11.61 7.89
C MET A 229 -1.83 12.49 8.41
N GLN A 230 -2.10 13.77 8.65
CA GLN A 230 -1.17 14.65 9.35
C GLN A 230 -0.88 14.16 10.78
N GLU A 231 -1.91 13.67 11.49
CA GLU A 231 -1.72 13.08 12.83
C GLU A 231 -0.86 11.82 12.79
N LEU A 232 -1.09 10.94 11.81
CA LEU A 232 -0.23 9.76 11.65
C LEU A 232 1.22 10.15 11.33
N TYR A 233 1.42 11.07 10.40
CA TYR A 233 2.75 11.57 10.03
C TYR A 233 3.47 12.15 11.25
N ASN A 234 2.81 13.03 12.00
CA ASN A 234 3.38 13.67 13.19
C ASN A 234 3.73 12.65 14.27
N TRP A 235 2.89 11.63 14.44
CA TRP A 235 3.15 10.55 15.39
C TRP A 235 4.37 9.71 15.00
N PHE A 236 4.48 9.28 13.74
CA PHE A 236 5.68 8.58 13.26
C PHE A 236 6.93 9.46 13.35
N LYS A 237 6.82 10.74 13.02
CA LYS A 237 7.91 11.71 13.11
C LYS A 237 8.40 11.87 14.55
N ALA A 238 7.48 12.01 15.51
CA ALA A 238 7.80 12.09 16.93
C ALA A 238 8.49 10.81 17.45
N LYS A 239 8.20 9.66 16.83
CA LYS A 239 8.84 8.37 17.12
C LYS A 239 10.15 8.14 16.36
N GLY A 240 10.59 9.09 15.52
CA GLY A 240 11.79 8.94 14.70
C GLY A 240 11.68 7.82 13.65
N HIS A 241 10.46 7.43 13.27
CA HIS A 241 10.26 6.35 12.30
C HIS A 241 10.74 6.78 10.90
N PRO A 242 11.48 5.93 10.17
CA PRO A 242 12.17 6.34 8.94
C PRO A 242 11.24 6.80 7.83
N ILE A 243 9.97 6.39 7.81
CA ILE A 243 9.02 6.84 6.79
C ILE A 243 8.62 8.31 6.95
N ALA A 244 8.79 8.90 8.14
CA ALA A 244 8.30 10.23 8.47
C ALA A 244 9.44 11.25 8.67
N THR A 245 10.58 11.03 7.99
CA THR A 245 11.72 11.97 8.01
C THR A 245 11.40 13.30 7.31
N SER A 246 10.56 13.27 6.28
CA SER A 246 10.03 14.45 5.59
C SER A 246 8.64 14.15 5.02
N PRO A 247 7.84 15.18 4.69
CA PRO A 247 6.54 14.97 4.02
C PRO A 247 6.67 14.22 2.69
N GLN A 248 7.74 14.48 1.93
CA GLN A 248 8.01 13.80 0.66
C GLN A 248 8.30 12.32 0.86
N ASN A 249 9.10 11.98 1.87
CA ASN A 249 9.39 10.59 2.19
C ASN A 249 8.15 9.87 2.71
N PHE A 250 7.33 10.54 3.53
CA PHE A 250 6.07 9.98 3.99
C PHE A 250 5.12 9.69 2.83
N ARG A 251 4.94 10.66 1.93
CA ARG A 251 4.18 10.49 0.70
C ARG A 251 4.67 9.30 -0.12
N PHE A 252 5.99 9.18 -0.31
CA PHE A 252 6.59 8.06 -1.02
C PHE A 252 6.23 6.72 -0.37
N TRP A 253 6.42 6.56 0.93
CA TRP A 253 6.13 5.30 1.62
C TRP A 253 4.64 4.96 1.67
N ILE A 254 3.76 5.95 1.83
CA ILE A 254 2.31 5.72 1.74
C ILE A 254 1.94 5.27 0.33
N GLY A 255 2.47 5.93 -0.71
CA GLY A 255 2.30 5.51 -2.10
C GLY A 255 2.82 4.08 -2.33
N GLN A 256 3.99 3.74 -1.78
CA GLN A 256 4.57 2.41 -1.93
C GLN A 256 3.73 1.33 -1.26
N LEU A 257 3.33 1.53 0.00
CA LEU A 257 2.60 0.53 0.78
C LEU A 257 1.24 0.21 0.18
N TRP A 258 0.56 1.24 -0.35
CA TRP A 258 -0.81 1.13 -0.84
C TRP A 258 -0.91 0.89 -2.34
N PHE A 259 -0.14 1.60 -3.17
CA PHE A 259 -0.34 1.65 -4.62
C PHE A 259 0.76 0.98 -5.45
N SER A 260 1.91 0.61 -4.87
CA SER A 260 2.89 -0.16 -5.64
C SER A 260 2.37 -1.56 -5.95
N HIS A 261 2.39 -1.90 -7.23
CA HIS A 261 2.04 -3.23 -7.69
C HIS A 261 3.07 -4.28 -7.26
N TYR A 262 2.58 -5.46 -6.90
CA TYR A 262 3.36 -6.65 -6.63
C TYR A 262 2.59 -7.87 -7.12
N SER A 263 3.24 -9.04 -7.18
CA SER A 263 2.60 -10.24 -7.73
C SER A 263 1.95 -11.07 -6.64
N ARG A 264 0.65 -11.37 -6.79
CA ARG A 264 -0.03 -12.40 -5.96
C ARG A 264 -0.25 -13.72 -6.70
N ALA A 265 -0.13 -13.73 -8.02
CA ALA A 265 -0.20 -14.93 -8.86
C ALA A 265 0.77 -14.83 -10.05
N LEU A 266 1.40 -15.94 -10.41
CA LEU A 266 2.14 -16.14 -11.68
C LEU A 266 3.31 -15.16 -11.96
N GLY A 267 3.83 -14.47 -10.95
CA GLY A 267 5.04 -13.64 -11.06
C GLY A 267 4.86 -12.32 -11.82
N ARG A 268 3.63 -11.96 -12.20
CA ARG A 268 3.28 -10.64 -12.77
C ARG A 268 2.81 -9.70 -11.67
N PRO A 269 3.29 -8.45 -11.59
CA PRO A 269 2.73 -7.45 -10.70
C PRO A 269 1.30 -7.14 -11.16
N ASP A 270 0.33 -7.74 -10.49
CA ASP A 270 -1.07 -7.80 -10.89
C ASP A 270 -2.01 -7.26 -9.83
N THR A 271 -1.45 -6.72 -8.74
CA THR A 271 -2.25 -6.15 -7.66
C THR A 271 -1.48 -5.23 -6.72
N SER A 272 -2.22 -4.45 -5.92
CA SER A 272 -1.70 -3.59 -4.87
C SER A 272 -2.36 -3.82 -3.49
N GLY A 273 -1.82 -3.18 -2.45
CA GLY A 273 -2.44 -3.19 -1.11
C GLY A 273 -3.77 -2.45 -1.09
N PHE A 274 -3.86 -1.35 -1.85
CA PHE A 274 -5.06 -0.54 -2.01
C PHE A 274 -6.16 -1.33 -2.70
N GLU A 275 -5.84 -1.93 -3.84
CA GLU A 275 -6.81 -2.74 -4.59
C GLU A 275 -7.40 -3.84 -3.69
N HIS A 276 -6.57 -4.61 -3.00
CA HIS A 276 -7.06 -5.67 -2.12
C HIS A 276 -7.98 -5.17 -1.02
N VAL A 277 -7.55 -4.15 -0.27
CA VAL A 277 -8.26 -3.71 0.93
C VAL A 277 -9.48 -2.90 0.56
N PHE A 278 -9.35 -1.96 -0.37
CA PHE A 278 -10.38 -0.99 -0.71
C PHE A 278 -11.27 -1.45 -1.88
N ILE A 279 -10.70 -2.03 -2.93
CA ILE A 279 -11.42 -2.34 -4.18
C ILE A 279 -12.00 -3.76 -4.21
N GLY A 280 -11.26 -4.73 -3.66
CA GLY A 280 -11.57 -6.16 -3.71
C GLY A 280 -11.15 -6.83 -5.03
N GLU A 281 -10.73 -8.09 -4.93
CA GLU A 281 -10.26 -8.89 -6.07
C GLU A 281 -10.85 -10.31 -6.00
N ALA A 282 -10.80 -11.05 -7.11
CA ALA A 282 -11.16 -12.45 -7.19
C ALA A 282 -9.90 -13.31 -7.32
N LYS A 283 -9.77 -14.31 -6.45
CA LYS A 283 -8.64 -15.23 -6.43
C LYS A 283 -9.11 -16.65 -6.09
N ASN A 284 -8.63 -17.65 -6.83
CA ASN A 284 -8.93 -19.06 -6.60
C ASN A 284 -10.44 -19.40 -6.48
N GLY A 285 -11.29 -18.72 -7.25
CA GLY A 285 -12.75 -18.94 -7.22
C GLY A 285 -13.45 -18.34 -6.00
N GLU A 286 -12.79 -17.47 -5.23
CA GLU A 286 -13.36 -16.76 -4.09
C GLU A 286 -13.04 -15.26 -4.17
N ILE A 287 -13.79 -14.46 -3.41
CA ILE A 287 -13.52 -13.03 -3.27
C ILE A 287 -12.45 -12.81 -2.18
N SER A 288 -11.34 -12.22 -2.58
CA SER A 288 -10.22 -11.81 -1.73
C SER A 288 -10.30 -10.31 -1.47
N GLY A 289 -9.94 -9.88 -0.24
CA GLY A 289 -10.04 -8.47 0.12
C GLY A 289 -11.48 -7.94 0.23
N LEU A 290 -11.73 -6.72 -0.27
CA LEU A 290 -13.00 -5.98 -0.18
C LEU A 290 -13.41 -5.67 1.27
N HIS A 291 -12.70 -4.75 1.91
CA HIS A 291 -12.85 -4.38 3.33
C HIS A 291 -13.31 -2.93 3.55
N ASN A 292 -13.81 -2.27 2.51
CA ASN A 292 -14.28 -0.88 2.58
C ASN A 292 -15.79 -0.76 2.29
N TRP A 293 -16.50 -0.02 3.14
CA TRP A 293 -17.95 0.11 3.06
C TRP A 293 -18.44 0.87 1.82
N LEU A 294 -17.69 1.88 1.35
CA LEU A 294 -18.13 2.67 0.20
C LEU A 294 -18.06 1.83 -1.07
N ARG A 295 -16.99 1.02 -1.24
CA ARG A 295 -16.92 0.06 -2.34
C ARG A 295 -18.05 -0.96 -2.28
N PHE A 296 -18.33 -1.51 -1.10
CA PHE A 296 -19.46 -2.42 -0.89
C PHE A 296 -20.79 -1.76 -1.33
N TYR A 297 -21.05 -0.53 -0.88
CA TYR A 297 -22.23 0.24 -1.25
C TYR A 297 -22.34 0.46 -2.77
N VAL A 298 -21.24 0.82 -3.44
CA VAL A 298 -21.21 1.02 -4.90
C VAL A 298 -21.54 -0.27 -5.64
N LEU A 299 -20.92 -1.39 -5.26
CA LEU A 299 -21.19 -2.70 -5.88
C LEU A 299 -22.65 -3.12 -5.68
N GLU A 300 -23.18 -2.97 -4.48
CA GLU A 300 -24.58 -3.29 -4.17
C GLU A 300 -25.59 -2.42 -4.95
N ASN A 301 -25.17 -1.23 -5.40
CA ASN A 301 -26.01 -0.32 -6.18
C ASN A 301 -25.75 -0.37 -7.69
N ASN A 302 -24.74 -1.11 -8.15
CA ASN A 302 -24.51 -1.34 -9.55
C ASN A 302 -25.01 -2.73 -9.98
N ARG A 303 -26.14 -2.77 -10.71
CA ARG A 303 -26.74 -4.02 -11.17
C ARG A 303 -25.84 -4.83 -12.10
N THR A 304 -24.88 -4.20 -12.79
CA THR A 304 -23.97 -4.92 -13.70
C THR A 304 -22.90 -5.72 -12.95
N GLU A 305 -22.71 -5.45 -11.66
CA GLU A 305 -21.68 -6.11 -10.85
C GLU A 305 -22.15 -7.45 -10.29
N ASN A 306 -23.45 -7.78 -10.35
CA ASN A 306 -24.00 -9.02 -9.78
C ASN A 306 -23.57 -9.21 -8.31
N PHE A 307 -23.59 -8.14 -7.52
CA PHE A 307 -23.21 -8.13 -6.11
C PHE A 307 -24.43 -8.37 -5.22
N ASP A 308 -24.30 -9.24 -4.22
CA ASP A 308 -25.42 -9.67 -3.38
C ASP A 308 -24.98 -9.93 -1.94
N TYR A 309 -25.55 -9.18 -1.00
CA TYR A 309 -25.33 -9.33 0.43
C TYR A 309 -26.14 -10.50 0.98
N LYS A 310 -25.50 -11.42 1.72
CA LYS A 310 -26.11 -12.70 2.16
C LYS A 310 -26.40 -12.80 3.66
N GLY A 311 -26.14 -11.74 4.43
CA GLY A 311 -26.37 -11.70 5.88
C GLY A 311 -25.09 -11.42 6.67
N PHE A 312 -25.27 -11.16 7.97
CA PHE A 312 -24.16 -10.81 8.87
C PHE A 312 -23.78 -11.98 9.76
N THR A 313 -22.48 -12.11 10.05
CA THR A 313 -21.97 -13.00 11.11
C THR A 313 -21.70 -12.21 12.38
N VAL A 314 -21.27 -10.95 12.25
CA VAL A 314 -21.08 -10.02 13.36
C VAL A 314 -21.56 -8.64 12.96
N LYS A 315 -22.25 -7.95 13.87
CA LYS A 315 -22.59 -6.53 13.71
C LYS A 315 -22.22 -5.73 14.95
N ARG A 316 -21.79 -4.49 14.74
CA ARG A 316 -21.53 -3.46 15.74
C ARG A 316 -22.16 -2.17 15.25
N PHE A 317 -23.49 -2.06 15.41
CA PHE A 317 -24.27 -0.88 15.03
C PHE A 317 -23.91 -0.37 13.62
N ASN A 318 -23.73 0.94 13.45
CA ASN A 318 -23.23 1.56 12.22
C ASN A 318 -21.69 1.75 12.22
N ILE A 319 -20.94 0.94 12.99
CA ILE A 319 -19.49 1.05 13.14
C ILE A 319 -18.75 0.00 12.33
N MET A 320 -19.15 -1.26 12.46
CA MET A 320 -18.47 -2.39 11.81
C MET A 320 -19.42 -3.55 11.58
N GLY A 321 -19.26 -4.23 10.44
CA GLY A 321 -19.96 -5.47 10.13
C GLY A 321 -18.99 -6.52 9.61
N ALA A 322 -19.19 -7.78 10.02
CA ALA A 322 -18.64 -8.95 9.36
C ALA A 322 -19.76 -9.60 8.56
N LEU A 323 -19.60 -9.63 7.25
CA LEU A 323 -20.67 -9.83 6.28
C LEU A 323 -20.34 -11.02 5.38
N LYS A 324 -21.37 -11.73 4.95
CA LYS A 324 -21.29 -12.69 3.86
C LYS A 324 -21.89 -12.05 2.61
N PHE A 325 -21.29 -12.29 1.45
CA PHE A 325 -21.78 -11.76 0.19
C PHE A 325 -21.23 -12.55 -1.00
N THR A 326 -21.87 -12.39 -2.14
CA THR A 326 -21.38 -12.86 -3.43
C THR A 326 -21.13 -11.68 -4.36
N TRP A 327 -20.15 -11.81 -5.26
CA TRP A 327 -19.82 -10.83 -6.28
C TRP A 327 -19.52 -11.56 -7.57
N ASP A 328 -20.42 -11.43 -8.54
CA ASP A 328 -20.34 -12.10 -9.83
C ASP A 328 -20.14 -13.63 -9.67
N GLY A 329 -21.04 -14.23 -8.88
CA GLY A 329 -21.10 -15.67 -8.61
C GLY A 329 -20.06 -16.21 -7.61
N LEU A 330 -19.04 -15.43 -7.24
CA LEU A 330 -18.03 -15.86 -6.27
C LEU A 330 -18.48 -15.56 -4.85
N LEU A 331 -18.26 -16.48 -3.91
CA LEU A 331 -18.65 -16.33 -2.51
C LEU A 331 -17.51 -15.75 -1.67
N LYS A 332 -17.84 -14.79 -0.81
CA LYS A 332 -17.06 -14.45 0.38
C LYS A 332 -17.80 -14.89 1.63
N ARG A 333 -17.26 -15.88 2.35
CA ARG A 333 -17.90 -16.42 3.56
C ARG A 333 -17.94 -15.40 4.70
N VAL A 334 -16.88 -14.62 4.86
CA VAL A 334 -16.78 -13.50 5.81
C VAL A 334 -15.86 -12.43 5.23
N GLY A 335 -16.37 -11.22 5.07
CA GLY A 335 -15.61 -9.99 4.85
C GLY A 335 -16.04 -8.93 5.85
N SER A 336 -15.09 -8.35 6.56
CA SER A 336 -15.36 -7.30 7.53
C SER A 336 -15.07 -5.91 6.98
N ILE A 337 -15.92 -4.96 7.33
CA ILE A 337 -15.82 -3.56 6.90
C ILE A 337 -15.99 -2.62 8.10
N LEU A 338 -15.27 -1.49 8.10
CA LEU A 338 -15.62 -0.32 8.91
C LEU A 338 -16.68 0.49 8.16
N ILE A 339 -17.69 1.00 8.86
CA ILE A 339 -18.83 1.67 8.26
C ILE A 339 -18.76 3.17 8.58
N GLY A 340 -18.99 4.00 7.55
CA GLY A 340 -19.08 5.45 7.70
C GLY A 340 -17.75 6.16 7.94
N THR A 341 -16.63 5.45 7.87
CA THR A 341 -15.27 6.02 7.88
C THR A 341 -14.92 6.65 6.54
N THR A 342 -13.98 7.59 6.54
CA THR A 342 -13.40 8.13 5.30
C THR A 342 -12.24 7.27 4.79
N PRO A 343 -11.91 7.36 3.49
CA PRO A 343 -10.73 6.67 2.94
C PRO A 343 -9.43 7.06 3.66
N GLU A 344 -9.25 8.33 4.00
CA GLU A 344 -8.08 8.83 4.73
C GLU A 344 -7.97 8.28 6.16
N TYR A 345 -9.10 8.08 6.86
CA TYR A 345 -9.10 7.46 8.18
C TYR A 345 -8.73 5.98 8.09
N ASP A 346 -9.36 5.23 7.17
CA ASP A 346 -9.07 3.81 6.97
C ASP A 346 -7.58 3.62 6.64
N MET A 347 -7.04 4.39 5.69
CA MET A 347 -5.62 4.35 5.34
C MET A 347 -4.72 4.71 6.52
N ALA A 348 -5.07 5.72 7.32
CA ALA A 348 -4.27 6.12 8.47
C ALA A 348 -4.22 5.03 9.54
N LEU A 349 -5.38 4.51 9.93
CA LEU A 349 -5.52 3.45 10.93
C LEU A 349 -4.79 2.18 10.48
N TYR A 350 -5.00 1.75 9.24
CA TYR A 350 -4.40 0.54 8.69
C TYR A 350 -2.89 0.69 8.52
N THR A 351 -2.39 1.85 8.10
CA THR A 351 -0.93 2.09 8.03
C THR A 351 -0.30 2.05 9.41
N MET A 352 -0.91 2.71 10.41
CA MET A 352 -0.46 2.65 11.80
C MET A 352 -0.35 1.20 12.27
N CYS A 353 -1.44 0.43 12.13
CA CYS A 353 -1.49 -0.94 12.58
C CYS A 353 -0.52 -1.84 11.81
N PHE A 354 -0.44 -1.75 10.49
CA PHE A 354 0.48 -2.55 9.67
C PHE A 354 1.95 -2.31 10.03
N LEU A 355 2.32 -1.08 10.37
CA LEU A 355 3.69 -0.77 10.73
C LEU A 355 4.02 -1.17 12.16
N SER A 356 3.05 -1.08 13.07
CA SER A 356 3.25 -1.45 14.48
C SER A 356 3.06 -2.93 14.78
N ARG A 357 2.25 -3.65 14.00
CA ARG A 357 1.82 -5.04 14.21
C ARG A 357 1.63 -5.77 12.88
N ARG A 358 2.42 -6.82 12.64
CA ARG A 358 2.35 -7.63 11.42
C ARG A 358 2.15 -9.11 11.74
N GLY A 359 1.43 -9.80 10.88
CA GLY A 359 1.23 -11.24 10.95
C GLY A 359 0.22 -11.62 12.03
N ARG A 360 0.64 -12.43 13.00
CA ARG A 360 -0.27 -13.04 13.98
C ARG A 360 -0.66 -12.11 15.14
N GLU A 361 0.03 -11.00 15.32
CA GLU A 361 -0.28 -10.04 16.38
C GLU A 361 -1.33 -9.05 15.90
N THR A 362 -2.42 -8.90 16.66
CA THR A 362 -3.48 -7.94 16.34
C THR A 362 -3.11 -6.55 16.86
N CYS A 363 -3.51 -5.53 16.10
CA CYS A 363 -3.50 -4.14 16.53
C CYS A 363 -4.87 -3.83 17.17
N ASP A 364 -4.92 -3.92 18.50
CA ASP A 364 -6.16 -3.69 19.25
C ASP A 364 -6.43 -2.17 19.36
N VAL A 365 -7.61 -1.75 18.89
CA VAL A 365 -8.02 -0.35 18.78
C VAL A 365 -9.48 -0.19 19.22
N GLU A 366 -9.99 1.04 19.20
CA GLU A 366 -11.38 1.34 19.50
C GLU A 366 -11.93 2.35 18.49
N LEU A 367 -13.18 2.14 18.09
CA LEU A 367 -13.92 3.04 17.22
C LEU A 367 -15.29 3.33 17.86
N ASP A 368 -15.54 4.58 18.21
CA ASP A 368 -16.79 5.06 18.83
C ASP A 368 -17.26 4.20 20.03
N GLY A 369 -16.33 3.95 20.96
CA GLY A 369 -16.56 3.15 22.17
C GLY A 369 -16.55 1.63 21.94
N CYS A 370 -16.43 1.16 20.70
CA CYS A 370 -16.43 -0.26 20.35
C CYS A 370 -15.00 -0.79 20.14
N PRO A 371 -14.57 -1.80 20.92
CA PRO A 371 -13.27 -2.44 20.71
C PRO A 371 -13.22 -3.20 19.38
N LEU A 372 -12.12 -3.02 18.64
CA LEU A 372 -11.82 -3.68 17.38
C LEU A 372 -10.40 -4.23 17.40
N GLN A 373 -10.13 -5.21 16.57
CA GLN A 373 -8.80 -5.75 16.36
C GLN A 373 -8.47 -5.66 14.88
N ILE A 374 -7.39 -4.98 14.52
CA ILE A 374 -6.94 -4.91 13.13
C ILE A 374 -5.91 -6.01 12.92
N THR A 375 -6.20 -6.91 11.99
CA THR A 375 -5.27 -7.99 11.58
C THR A 375 -4.60 -7.57 10.28
N SER A 376 -3.29 -7.75 10.18
CA SER A 376 -2.53 -7.38 8.99
C SER A 376 -1.54 -8.46 8.57
N PHE A 377 -1.42 -8.69 7.27
CA PHE A 377 -0.48 -9.64 6.68
C PHE A 377 0.45 -8.89 5.72
N GLU A 378 1.74 -9.17 5.81
CA GLU A 378 2.72 -8.65 4.86
C GLU A 378 2.98 -9.63 3.73
N ILE A 379 3.30 -9.09 2.56
CA ILE A 379 3.93 -9.84 1.46
C ILE A 379 5.33 -9.27 1.28
N MET A 380 6.32 -10.16 1.29
CA MET A 380 7.71 -9.80 0.99
C MET A 380 8.05 -10.23 -0.43
N GLN A 381 8.39 -9.26 -1.28
CA GLN A 381 8.82 -9.53 -2.66
C GLN A 381 9.97 -8.61 -3.02
N GLN A 382 11.03 -9.14 -3.64
CA GLN A 382 12.22 -8.37 -4.03
C GLN A 382 12.79 -7.51 -2.89
N ASN A 383 12.84 -8.06 -1.67
CA ASN A 383 13.25 -7.38 -0.43
C ASN A 383 12.40 -6.16 -0.01
N LYS A 384 11.25 -5.92 -0.64
CA LYS A 384 10.27 -4.92 -0.23
C LYS A 384 9.13 -5.55 0.56
N VAL A 385 8.54 -4.74 1.42
CA VAL A 385 7.37 -5.10 2.23
C VAL A 385 6.14 -4.46 1.62
N TYR A 386 5.09 -5.25 1.43
CA TYR A 386 3.80 -4.81 0.91
C TYR A 386 2.68 -5.18 1.87
N ILE A 387 1.62 -4.37 1.86
CA ILE A 387 0.37 -4.73 2.55
C ILE A 387 -0.28 -5.86 1.76
N GLY A 388 -0.17 -7.07 2.29
CA GLY A 388 -0.78 -8.27 1.73
C GLY A 388 -2.28 -8.27 1.90
N SER A 389 -2.72 -8.06 3.13
CA SER A 389 -4.11 -7.90 3.53
C SER A 389 -4.18 -7.16 4.86
N ILE A 390 -5.20 -6.36 5.09
CA ILE A 390 -5.47 -5.74 6.39
C ILE A 390 -6.97 -5.51 6.52
N TYR A 391 -7.52 -5.89 7.67
CA TYR A 391 -8.96 -5.80 7.91
C TYR A 391 -9.30 -5.78 9.40
N PRO A 392 -10.46 -5.20 9.78
CA PRO A 392 -10.91 -5.15 11.16
C PRO A 392 -11.64 -6.43 11.55
N THR A 393 -11.54 -6.86 12.79
CA THR A 393 -12.43 -7.85 13.41
C THR A 393 -13.03 -7.25 14.68
N ALA A 394 -14.23 -7.70 15.02
CA ALA A 394 -14.90 -7.19 16.20
C ALA A 394 -14.20 -7.68 17.47
N GLY A 395 -13.84 -6.75 18.36
CA GLY A 395 -13.46 -7.09 19.72
C GLY A 395 -14.67 -7.49 20.57
N ARG A 396 -14.39 -7.79 21.84
CA ARG A 396 -15.43 -8.08 22.84
C ARG A 396 -16.38 -6.89 22.96
N LEU A 397 -17.67 -7.14 22.80
CA LEU A 397 -18.70 -6.11 22.96
C LEU A 397 -18.73 -5.63 24.41
N THR A 398 -18.55 -4.33 24.64
CA THR A 398 -18.56 -3.67 25.96
C THR A 398 -19.88 -2.96 26.20
N ASP A 399 -20.17 -2.63 27.46
CA ASP A 399 -21.34 -1.83 27.81
C ASP A 399 -21.22 -0.38 27.34
N GLU A 400 -19.99 0.16 27.29
CA GLU A 400 -19.70 1.47 26.69
C GLU A 400 -20.08 1.52 25.20
N CYS A 401 -19.63 0.53 24.42
CA CYS A 401 -20.00 0.38 23.00
C CYS A 401 -21.52 0.34 22.81
N ARG A 402 -22.25 -0.35 23.71
CA ARG A 402 -23.71 -0.41 23.67
C ARG A 402 -24.36 0.91 24.04
N ALA A 403 -23.85 1.59 25.06
CA ALA A 403 -24.43 2.84 25.56
C ALA A 403 -24.28 3.98 24.55
N GLN A 404 -23.15 4.05 23.83
CA GLN A 404 -22.87 5.13 22.88
C GLN A 404 -23.60 4.99 21.54
N ASN A 405 -24.06 3.79 21.17
CA ASN A 405 -24.49 3.48 19.80
C ASN A 405 -25.90 2.88 19.68
N ARG A 406 -26.66 2.89 20.79
CA ARG A 406 -28.03 2.36 20.84
C ARG A 406 -29.06 3.25 20.16
#